data_AF-A0A2E8K112-F1
#
_entry.id   AF-A0A2E8K112-F1
#
_cell.length_a   1.000
_cell.length_b   1.000
_cell.length_c   1.000
_cell.angle_alpha   90.00
_cell.angle_beta   90.00
_cell.angle_gamma   90.00
#
_symmetry.space_group_name_H-M   'P 1'
#
loop_
_entity.id
_entity.type
_entity.pdbx_description
1 polymer ?
#
loop_
_entity_poly.entity_id
_entity_poly.type
_entity_poly.pdbx_seq_one_letter_code
_entity_poly.pdbx_strand_id
1 'polypeptide(L)'
;MLPYRILSWLTEVYPFAALAFYIGLAMFTFAVCFLIPALAIVILMFSIFFLVPAVAFFRVLKMIEAWLARNQISRHRCPCCGEELQGAEEVDCLVCGIVWDPQGTKVTA
;
A
#
# COMPACT_ATOMS: atom_id res chain seq x y z
N MET A 1 0.41 -16.45 3.20
CA MET A 1 -0.22 -16.14 4.52
C MET A 1 -1.33 -15.11 4.36
N LEU A 2 -2.46 -15.28 5.08
CA LEU A 2 -3.57 -14.32 5.11
C LEU A 2 -3.16 -12.85 5.34
N PRO A 3 -2.31 -12.51 6.34
CA PRO A 3 -1.91 -11.12 6.59
C PRO A 3 -1.17 -10.48 5.42
N TYR A 4 -0.29 -11.21 4.72
CA TYR A 4 0.42 -10.70 3.56
C TYR A 4 -0.54 -10.38 2.40
N ARG A 5 -1.51 -11.27 2.12
CA ARG A 5 -2.53 -11.04 1.09
C ARG A 5 -3.43 -9.85 1.37
N ILE A 6 -3.84 -9.68 2.63
CA ILE A 6 -4.65 -8.52 3.04
C ILE A 6 -3.85 -7.24 2.87
N LEU A 7 -2.58 -7.24 3.27
CA LEU A 7 -1.73 -6.07 3.17
C LEU A 7 -1.46 -5.72 1.70
N SER A 8 -1.12 -6.69 0.85
CA SER A 8 -0.89 -6.44 -0.58
C SER A 8 -2.14 -5.88 -1.26
N TRP A 9 -3.32 -6.42 -0.94
CA TRP A 9 -4.60 -5.94 -1.46
C TRP A 9 -4.87 -4.51 -0.98
N LEU A 10 -4.59 -4.21 0.29
CA LEU A 10 -4.73 -2.87 0.83
C LEU A 10 -3.78 -1.89 0.15
N THR A 11 -2.52 -2.28 -0.08
CA THR A 11 -1.52 -1.46 -0.79
C THR A 11 -1.94 -1.19 -2.25
N GLU A 12 -2.62 -2.14 -2.90
CA GLU A 12 -3.12 -2.01 -4.26
C GLU A 12 -4.37 -1.12 -4.35
N VAL A 13 -5.28 -1.22 -3.38
CA VAL A 13 -6.51 -0.41 -3.32
C VAL A 13 -6.27 0.99 -2.78
N TYR A 14 -5.24 1.19 -1.95
CA TYR A 14 -4.90 2.47 -1.34
C TYR A 14 -4.82 3.66 -2.31
N PRO A 15 -4.10 3.59 -3.45
CA PRO A 15 -4.05 4.72 -4.39
C PRO A 15 -5.43 5.07 -4.97
N PHE A 16 -6.27 4.07 -5.24
CA PHE A 16 -7.64 4.30 -5.74
C PHE A 16 -8.53 4.91 -4.65
N ALA A 17 -8.44 4.40 -3.42
CA ALA A 17 -9.16 4.94 -2.27
C ALA A 17 -8.74 6.39 -1.95
N ALA A 18 -7.44 6.69 -2.00
CA ALA A 18 -6.93 8.04 -1.81
C ALA A 18 -7.44 9.00 -2.89
N LEU A 19 -7.43 8.57 -4.17
CA LEU A 19 -7.98 9.36 -5.27
C LEU A 19 -9.48 9.62 -5.08
N ALA A 20 -10.26 8.59 -4.75
CA ALA A 20 -11.69 8.73 -4.48
C ALA A 20 -11.97 9.68 -3.29
N PHE A 21 -11.15 9.61 -2.24
CA PHE A 21 -11.24 10.51 -1.10
C PHE A 21 -10.98 11.97 -1.51
N TYR A 22 -9.94 12.25 -2.30
CA TYR A 22 -9.67 13.60 -2.80
C TYR A 22 -10.79 14.13 -3.71
N ILE A 23 -11.34 13.30 -4.59
CA ILE A 23 -12.50 13.68 -5.41
C ILE A 23 -13.70 14.02 -4.53
N GLY A 24 -14.01 13.18 -3.54
CA GLY A 24 -15.10 13.43 -2.61
C GLY A 24 -14.89 14.72 -1.81
N LEU A 25 -13.66 14.97 -1.37
CA LEU A 25 -13.29 16.18 -0.62
C LEU A 25 -13.42 17.43 -1.50
N ALA A 26 -13.04 17.36 -2.77
CA ALA A 26 -13.23 18.45 -3.74
C ALA A 26 -14.70 18.76 -4.02
N MET A 27 -15.53 17.72 -4.19
CA MET A 27 -16.98 17.87 -4.34
C MET A 27 -17.62 18.47 -3.08
N PHE A 28 -17.15 18.06 -1.91
CA PHE A 28 -17.61 18.58 -0.62
C PHE A 28 -17.22 20.05 -0.44
N THR A 29 -15.96 20.43 -0.69
CA THR A 29 -15.56 21.84 -0.65
C THR A 29 -16.32 22.68 -1.64
N PHE A 30 -16.58 22.17 -2.85
CA PHE A 30 -17.40 22.86 -3.84
C PHE A 30 -18.82 23.12 -3.33
N ALA A 31 -19.47 22.14 -2.69
CA ALA A 31 -20.80 22.33 -2.08
C ALA A 31 -20.76 23.34 -0.92
N VAL A 32 -19.73 23.29 -0.07
CA VAL A 32 -19.56 24.19 1.07
C VAL A 32 -19.26 25.64 0.62
N CYS A 33 -18.59 25.85 -0.51
CA CYS A 33 -18.36 27.19 -1.07
C CYS A 33 -19.66 27.99 -1.25
N PHE A 34 -20.77 27.33 -1.59
CA PHE A 34 -22.07 27.99 -1.77
C PHE A 34 -22.75 28.35 -0.44
N LEU A 35 -22.43 27.65 0.64
CA LEU A 35 -23.01 27.87 1.98
C LEU A 35 -22.18 28.88 2.79
N ILE A 36 -20.88 28.62 2.92
CA ILE A 36 -19.96 29.39 3.77
C ILE A 36 -18.58 29.43 3.11
N PRO A 37 -18.27 30.44 2.29
CA PRO A 37 -17.04 30.49 1.49
C PRO A 37 -15.77 30.52 2.36
N ALA A 38 -15.83 31.12 3.56
CA ALA A 38 -14.71 31.11 4.50
C ALA A 38 -14.33 29.70 4.96
N LEU A 39 -15.31 28.81 5.14
CA LEU A 39 -15.08 27.44 5.59
C LEU A 39 -14.43 26.59 4.50
N ALA A 40 -14.77 26.85 3.23
CA ALA A 40 -14.19 26.15 2.10
C ALA A 40 -12.68 26.40 1.97
N ILE A 41 -12.21 27.64 2.19
CA ILE A 41 -10.78 28.00 2.16
C ILE A 41 -10.02 27.19 3.23
N VAL A 42 -10.57 27.11 4.44
CA VAL A 42 -9.96 26.36 5.55
C VAL A 42 -9.84 24.87 5.19
N ILE A 43 -10.89 24.25 4.66
CA ILE A 43 -10.86 22.83 4.23
C ILE A 43 -9.85 22.61 3.11
N LEU A 44 -9.78 23.52 2.14
CA LEU A 44 -8.81 23.43 1.03
C LEU A 44 -7.38 23.48 1.56
N MET A 45 -7.10 24.36 2.51
CA MET A 45 -5.79 24.45 3.17
C MET A 45 -5.44 23.16 3.89
N PHE A 46 -6.36 22.58 4.67
CA PHE A 46 -6.16 21.30 5.36
C PHE A 46 -6.01 20.11 4.40
N SER A 47 -6.65 20.13 3.23
CA SER A 47 -6.54 19.06 2.24
C SER A 47 -5.11 18.84 1.75
N ILE A 48 -4.34 19.93 1.59
CA ILE A 48 -2.92 19.87 1.20
C ILE A 48 -2.10 19.21 2.32
N PHE A 49 -2.37 19.57 3.57
CA PHE A 49 -1.71 18.96 4.72
C PHE A 49 -2.06 17.48 4.89
N PHE A 50 -3.23 17.02 4.43
CA PHE A 50 -3.64 15.61 4.46
C PHE A 50 -2.89 14.71 3.47
N LEU A 51 -2.25 15.29 2.44
CA LEU A 51 -1.46 14.54 1.48
C LEU A 51 -0.21 13.92 2.14
N VAL A 52 0.42 14.67 3.03
CA VAL A 52 1.64 14.25 3.75
C VAL A 52 1.42 12.98 4.59
N PRO A 53 0.44 12.92 5.52
CA PRO A 53 0.18 11.72 6.30
C PRO A 53 -0.33 10.57 5.43
N ALA A 54 -1.06 10.83 4.33
CA ALA A 54 -1.50 9.77 3.42
C ALA A 54 -0.30 9.08 2.73
N VAL A 55 0.64 9.86 2.20
CA VAL A 55 1.87 9.31 1.59
C VAL A 55 2.75 8.62 2.64
N ALA A 56 2.86 9.20 3.85
CA ALA A 56 3.59 8.59 4.94
C ALA A 56 2.99 7.23 5.34
N PHE A 57 1.66 7.15 5.47
CA PHE A 57 0.94 5.92 5.79
C PHE A 57 1.14 4.85 4.72
N PHE A 58 1.08 5.22 3.43
CA PHE A 58 1.36 4.31 2.33
C PHE A 58 2.79 3.75 2.36
N ARG A 59 3.78 4.61 2.67
CA ARG A 59 5.17 4.15 2.82
C ARG A 59 5.33 3.20 4.00
N VAL A 60 4.65 3.47 5.12
CA VAL A 60 4.66 2.57 6.28
C VAL A 60 4.04 1.22 5.92
N LEU A 61 2.92 1.19 5.21
CA LEU A 61 2.31 -0.06 4.73
C LEU A 61 3.28 -0.87 3.86
N LYS A 62 3.96 -0.22 2.91
CA LYS A 62 4.98 -0.88 2.07
C LYS A 62 6.17 -1.39 2.87
N MET A 63 6.62 -0.66 3.88
CA MET A 63 7.70 -1.11 4.76
C MET A 63 7.28 -2.34 5.56
N ILE A 64 6.06 -2.36 6.09
CA ILE A 64 5.52 -3.51 6.82
C ILE A 64 5.39 -4.72 5.90
N GLU A 65 4.94 -4.52 4.66
CA GLU A 65 4.84 -5.58 3.65
C GLU A 65 6.22 -6.17 3.34
N ALA A 66 7.21 -5.33 3.07
CA ALA A 66 8.58 -5.77 2.81
C ALA A 66 9.21 -6.46 4.04
N TRP A 67 8.93 -5.97 5.24
CA TRP A 67 9.40 -6.60 6.48
C TRP A 67 8.77 -7.98 6.71
N LEU A 68 7.46 -8.12 6.47
CA LEU A 68 6.77 -9.41 6.53
C LEU A 68 7.35 -10.38 5.49
N ALA A 69 7.58 -9.92 4.27
CA ALA A 69 8.14 -10.72 3.19
C ALA A 69 9.56 -11.22 3.56
N ARG A 70 10.45 -10.32 3.99
CA ARG A 70 11.81 -10.67 4.44
C ARG A 70 11.81 -11.68 5.57
N ASN A 71 10.93 -11.52 6.56
CA ASN A 71 10.84 -12.43 7.70
C ASN A 71 10.34 -13.84 7.32
N GLN A 72 9.59 -13.98 6.23
CA GLN A 72 9.18 -15.30 5.73
C GLN A 72 10.25 -15.92 4.81
N ILE A 73 10.89 -15.10 3.98
CA ILE A 73 12.01 -15.53 3.11
C ILE A 73 13.17 -16.05 3.97
N SER A 74 13.49 -15.41 5.11
CA SER A 74 14.51 -15.90 6.03
C SER A 74 14.20 -17.26 6.66
N ARG A 75 12.93 -17.68 6.62
CA ARG A 75 12.46 -19.02 7.04
C ARG A 75 12.31 -19.98 5.87
N HIS A 76 12.81 -19.63 4.68
CA HIS A 76 12.63 -20.36 3.43
C HIS A 76 11.16 -20.65 3.10
N ARG A 77 10.23 -19.77 3.50
CA ARG A 77 8.80 -19.90 3.16
C ARG A 77 8.30 -18.72 2.37
N CYS A 78 7.45 -19.00 1.39
CA CYS A 78 6.86 -17.96 0.58
C CYS A 78 5.82 -17.14 1.37
N PRO A 79 5.88 -15.80 1.33
CA PRO A 79 4.89 -14.95 2.01
C PRO A 79 3.47 -15.11 1.44
N CYS A 80 3.34 -15.49 0.16
CA CYS A 80 2.06 -15.65 -0.53
C CYS A 80 1.47 -17.06 -0.32
N CYS A 81 2.18 -18.09 -0.82
CA CYS A 81 1.75 -19.50 -0.82
C CYS A 81 1.98 -20.20 0.54
N GLY A 82 2.99 -19.78 1.32
CA GLY A 82 3.40 -20.45 2.58
C GLY A 82 4.26 -21.70 2.38
N GLU A 83 4.50 -22.06 1.12
CA GLU A 83 5.31 -23.20 0.69
C GLU A 83 6.81 -22.92 0.81
N GLU A 84 7.62 -23.97 0.77
CA GLU A 84 9.07 -23.84 0.79
C GLU A 84 9.57 -23.17 -0.49
N LEU A 85 10.44 -22.18 -0.31
CA LEU A 85 11.10 -21.46 -1.39
C LEU A 85 12.35 -22.24 -1.81
N GLN A 86 12.58 -22.36 -3.12
CA GLN A 86 13.77 -22.99 -3.69
C GLN A 86 14.66 -21.93 -4.34
N GLY A 87 15.99 -22.07 -4.17
CA GLY A 87 16.98 -21.14 -4.74
C GLY A 87 17.80 -20.41 -3.67
N ALA A 88 19.09 -20.16 -3.98
CA ALA A 88 20.05 -19.51 -3.08
C ALA A 88 20.20 -18.00 -3.32
N GLU A 89 19.96 -17.52 -4.54
CA GLU A 89 20.08 -16.10 -4.93
C GLU A 89 18.73 -15.50 -5.36
N GLU A 90 17.98 -16.19 -6.23
CA GLU A 90 16.59 -15.86 -6.59
C GLU A 90 15.67 -16.88 -5.92
N VAL A 91 14.69 -16.37 -5.18
CA VAL A 91 13.91 -17.17 -4.26
C VAL A 91 12.53 -17.40 -4.87
N ASP A 92 12.37 -18.53 -5.57
CA ASP A 92 11.18 -18.86 -6.35
C ASP A 92 10.20 -19.72 -5.55
N CYS A 93 8.91 -19.36 -5.54
CA CYS A 93 7.84 -20.30 -5.17
C CYS A 93 7.28 -20.94 -6.44
N LEU A 94 7.52 -22.24 -6.62
CA LEU A 94 7.01 -23.05 -7.73
C LEU A 94 5.47 -23.07 -7.82
N VAL A 95 4.77 -22.80 -6.71
CA VAL A 95 3.31 -22.85 -6.65
C VAL A 95 2.64 -21.52 -7.02
N CYS A 96 3.25 -20.38 -6.68
CA CYS A 96 2.70 -19.08 -7.08
C CYS A 96 3.44 -18.45 -8.27
N GLY A 97 4.58 -18.99 -8.69
CA GLY A 97 5.38 -18.49 -9.81
C GLY A 97 5.95 -17.08 -9.59
N ILE A 98 6.01 -16.62 -8.34
CA ILE A 98 6.51 -15.30 -7.98
C ILE A 98 7.97 -15.42 -7.58
N VAL A 99 8.83 -14.64 -8.24
CA VAL A 99 10.24 -14.46 -7.91
C VAL A 99 10.38 -13.38 -6.83
N TRP A 100 11.15 -13.67 -5.80
CA TRP A 100 11.44 -12.73 -4.72
C TRP A 100 12.92 -12.38 -4.68
N ASP A 101 13.19 -11.08 -4.62
CA ASP A 101 14.53 -10.55 -4.31
C ASP A 101 14.83 -10.79 -2.81
N PRO A 102 16.09 -11.05 -2.40
CA PRO A 102 16.51 -11.04 -0.99
C PRO A 102 16.05 -9.79 -0.21
N GLN A 103 15.75 -8.67 -0.88
CA GLN A 103 15.16 -7.49 -0.26
C GLN A 103 13.65 -7.61 0.05
N GLY A 104 13.01 -8.75 -0.23
CA GLY A 104 11.58 -8.97 0.01
C GLY A 104 10.67 -8.25 -0.98
N THR A 105 11.21 -7.78 -2.09
CA THR A 105 10.47 -7.16 -3.19
C THR A 105 10.09 -8.21 -4.22
N LYS A 106 8.83 -8.18 -4.67
CA LYS A 106 8.39 -9.01 -5.79
C LYS A 106 9.13 -8.55 -7.05
N VAL A 107 9.84 -9.44 -7.71
CA VAL A 107 10.44 -9.20 -9.02
C VAL A 107 9.53 -9.91 -10.01
N THR A 108 8.44 -9.27 -10.40
CA THR A 108 7.64 -9.80 -11.50
C THR A 108 8.46 -9.63 -12.76
N ALA A 109 8.92 -10.74 -13.35
CA ALA A 109 9.33 -10.78 -14.75
C ALA A 109 8.13 -10.50 -15.66
#